data_AF-A0A919SL26-F1
#
_entry.id   AF-A0A919SL26-F1
#
_cell.length_a   1.000
_cell.length_b   1.000
_cell.length_c   1.000
_cell.angle_alpha   90.00
_cell.angle_beta   90.00
_cell.angle_gamma   90.00
#
_symmetry.space_group_name_H-M   'P 1'
#
loop_
_entity.id
_entity.type
_entity.pdbx_description
1 polymer ?
#
loop_
_entity_poly.entity_id
_entity_poly.type
_entity_poly.pdbx_seq_one_letter_code
_entity_poly.pdbx_strand_id
1 'polypeptide(L)'
;MREPTFLDCCQTASLRTVRVLYESHHDLEALKICTCGTYWFYRFSEYVNWTGGHDDLTSWYTRLSPDEGTTLEHTDRKGVNLGYLRERPSWMDDRDGVRMVNGAPDHPASEDPSK
;
A
#
# COMPACT_ATOMS: atom_id res chain seq x y z
N MET A 1 -10.17 -7.32 -21.10
CA MET A 1 -10.29 -7.35 -19.63
C MET A 1 -10.64 -5.94 -19.19
N ARG A 2 -11.65 -5.75 -18.32
CA ARG A 2 -11.89 -4.42 -17.74
C ARG A 2 -10.71 -4.10 -16.82
N GLU A 3 -10.17 -2.90 -16.93
CA GLU A 3 -9.23 -2.39 -15.93
C GLU A 3 -9.95 -2.42 -14.57
N PRO A 4 -9.29 -2.92 -13.50
CA PRO A 4 -9.90 -2.89 -12.18
C PRO A 4 -10.24 -1.45 -11.83
N THR A 5 -11.41 -1.20 -11.25
CA THR A 5 -11.65 0.06 -10.54
C THR A 5 -10.79 0.07 -9.27
N PHE A 6 -10.39 1.25 -8.80
CA PHE A 6 -9.61 1.38 -7.56
C PHE A 6 -10.19 0.51 -6.44
N LEU A 7 -9.35 -0.34 -5.86
CA LEU A 7 -9.72 -1.24 -4.76
C LEU A 7 -11.06 -1.96 -5.01
N ASP A 8 -11.24 -2.54 -6.20
CA ASP A 8 -12.42 -3.37 -6.49
C ASP A 8 -12.44 -4.62 -5.60
N CYS A 9 -12.95 -4.46 -4.39
CA CYS A 9 -13.27 -5.52 -3.45
C CYS A 9 -14.56 -6.23 -3.88
N CYS A 10 -14.51 -6.82 -5.07
CA CYS A 10 -15.59 -7.61 -5.62
C CYS A 10 -16.93 -6.85 -5.60
N GLN A 11 -16.95 -5.62 -6.13
CA GLN A 11 -18.12 -4.73 -6.24
C GLN A 11 -18.60 -4.08 -4.93
N THR A 12 -17.87 -4.21 -3.82
CA THR A 12 -18.18 -3.50 -2.56
C THR A 12 -16.92 -2.86 -1.97
N ALA A 13 -17.00 -1.62 -1.49
CA ALA A 13 -15.83 -0.90 -0.95
C ALA A 13 -15.53 -1.29 0.52
N SER A 14 -15.35 -2.58 0.82
CA SER A 14 -15.08 -3.05 2.18
C SER A 14 -13.70 -3.68 2.31
N LEU A 15 -12.69 -2.84 2.46
CA LEU A 15 -11.34 -3.25 2.89
C LEU A 15 -11.29 -3.24 4.43
N ARG A 16 -10.95 -4.37 5.05
CA ARG A 16 -10.67 -4.43 6.50
C ARG A 16 -9.18 -4.64 6.75
N THR A 17 -8.65 -4.03 7.80
CA THR A 17 -7.30 -4.35 8.28
C THR A 17 -7.32 -5.72 8.94
N VAL A 18 -6.43 -6.61 8.49
CA VAL A 18 -6.18 -7.91 9.10
C VAL A 18 -5.10 -7.78 10.16
N ARG A 19 -4.01 -7.09 9.81
CA ARG A 19 -2.83 -6.98 10.66
C ARG A 19 -2.02 -5.73 10.32
N VAL A 20 -1.50 -5.05 11.35
CA VAL A 20 -0.47 -4.01 11.19
C VAL A 20 0.90 -4.68 11.20
N LEU A 21 1.70 -4.41 10.18
CA LEU A 21 3.02 -5.00 9.97
C LEU A 21 4.14 -4.07 10.46
N TYR A 22 3.93 -2.77 10.32
CA TYR A 22 4.82 -1.70 10.79
C TYR A 22 4.00 -0.42 10.97
N GLU A 23 4.33 0.37 11.99
CA GLU A 23 3.69 1.66 12.26
C GLU A 23 4.73 2.60 12.88
N SER A 24 4.78 3.82 12.37
CA SER A 24 5.58 4.93 12.87
C SER A 24 4.69 6.19 12.95
N HIS A 25 5.25 7.34 13.32
CA HIS A 25 4.48 8.59 13.28
C HIS A 25 4.07 9.01 11.87
N HIS A 26 4.83 8.60 10.84
CA HIS A 26 4.63 9.06 9.47
C HIS A 26 4.33 7.91 8.51
N ASP A 27 4.45 6.66 8.93
CA ASP A 27 4.35 5.52 8.04
C ASP A 27 3.50 4.42 8.65
N LEU A 28 2.77 3.70 7.80
CA LEU A 28 2.00 2.53 8.19
C LEU A 28 2.08 1.48 7.10
N GLU A 29 2.38 0.25 7.48
CA GLU A 29 2.24 -0.93 6.63
C GLU A 29 1.24 -1.89 7.25
N ALA A 30 0.26 -2.35 6.46
CA ALA A 30 -0.75 -3.25 6.94
C ALA A 30 -1.14 -4.30 5.89
N LEU A 31 -1.48 -5.49 6.36
CA LEU A 31 -2.23 -6.46 5.58
C LEU A 31 -3.71 -6.10 5.68
N LYS A 32 -4.34 -5.90 4.53
CA LYS A 32 -5.79 -5.69 4.41
C LYS A 32 -6.42 -6.80 3.58
N ILE A 33 -7.72 -6.99 3.74
CA ILE A 33 -8.47 -8.00 2.99
C ILE A 33 -9.85 -7.47 2.63
N CYS A 34 -10.30 -7.81 1.43
CA CYS A 34 -11.69 -7.64 1.02
C CYS A 34 -12.60 -8.66 1.70
N THR A 35 -13.90 -8.39 1.75
CA THR A 35 -14.92 -9.37 2.16
C THR A 35 -14.89 -10.65 1.33
N CYS A 36 -14.56 -10.56 0.04
CA CYS A 36 -14.39 -11.72 -0.85
C CYS A 36 -13.05 -12.45 -0.68
N GLY A 37 -12.24 -12.12 0.33
CA GLY A 37 -10.99 -12.83 0.63
C GLY A 37 -9.77 -12.39 -0.18
N THR A 38 -9.88 -11.37 -1.02
CA THR A 38 -8.70 -10.83 -1.73
C THR A 38 -7.82 -10.02 -0.77
N TYR A 39 -6.56 -10.41 -0.63
CA TYR A 39 -5.58 -9.71 0.18
C TYR A 39 -4.94 -8.53 -0.56
N TRP A 40 -4.65 -7.49 0.21
CA TRP A 40 -3.99 -6.27 -0.23
C TRP A 40 -2.90 -5.90 0.77
N PHE A 41 -1.71 -5.60 0.27
CA PHE A 41 -0.71 -4.89 1.03
C PHE A 41 -1.02 -3.40 0.97
N TYR A 42 -1.11 -2.77 2.13
CA TYR A 42 -1.31 -1.34 2.29
C TYR A 42 -0.04 -0.72 2.83
N ARG A 43 0.42 0.34 2.17
CA ARG A 43 1.49 1.21 2.68
C ARG A 43 0.97 2.64 2.69
N PHE A 44 1.20 3.35 3.77
CA PHE A 44 0.96 4.77 3.89
C PHE A 44 2.24 5.45 4.30
N SER A 45 2.46 6.65 3.77
CA SER A 45 3.54 7.53 4.16
C SER A 45 3.10 8.98 4.10
N GLU A 46 3.49 9.72 5.13
CA GLU A 46 3.36 11.15 5.25
C GLU A 46 4.73 11.78 5.05
N TYR A 47 4.83 12.66 4.05
CA TYR A 47 5.95 13.55 3.89
C TYR A 47 5.62 14.91 4.48
N VAL A 48 6.29 15.26 5.58
CA VAL A 48 6.08 16.53 6.27
C VAL A 48 6.71 17.68 5.50
N ASN A 49 5.91 18.70 5.18
CA ASN A 49 6.38 19.89 4.50
C ASN A 49 6.81 20.98 5.50
N TRP A 50 8.11 21.02 5.80
CA TRP A 50 8.69 21.99 6.73
C TRP A 50 8.72 23.44 6.24
N THR A 51 8.35 23.71 4.97
CA THR A 51 8.33 25.08 4.40
C THR A 51 7.00 25.81 4.63
N GLY A 52 6.07 25.21 5.39
CA GLY A 52 4.78 25.80 5.72
C GLY A 52 3.67 25.51 4.70
N GLY A 53 3.92 24.58 3.76
CA GLY A 53 2.88 24.02 2.89
C GLY A 53 2.12 22.86 3.54
N HIS A 54 1.20 22.25 2.80
CA HIS A 54 0.53 21.03 3.23
C HIS A 54 1.47 19.83 3.15
N ASP A 55 1.35 18.93 4.13
CA ASP A 55 2.01 17.62 4.12
C ASP A 55 1.49 16.78 2.94
N ASP A 56 2.36 15.93 2.39
CA ASP A 56 1.99 15.03 1.30
C ASP A 56 1.67 13.66 1.88
N LEU A 57 0.43 13.22 1.70
CA LEU A 57 -0.08 11.96 2.21
C LEU A 57 -0.22 11.02 1.03
N THR A 58 0.55 9.94 1.01
CA THR A 58 0.46 8.94 -0.05
C THR A 58 0.16 7.56 0.50
N SER A 59 -0.81 6.89 -0.10
CA SER A 59 -1.15 5.50 0.17
C SER A 59 -0.93 4.64 -1.08
N TRP A 60 -0.37 3.45 -0.90
CA TRP A 60 -0.27 2.40 -1.90
C TRP A 60 -1.09 1.19 -1.50
N TYR A 61 -1.75 0.59 -2.48
CA TYR A 61 -2.48 -0.65 -2.36
C TYR A 61 -2.01 -1.63 -3.43
N THR A 62 -1.29 -2.66 -3.00
CA THR A 62 -0.78 -3.70 -3.88
C THR A 62 -1.57 -4.98 -3.67
N ARG A 63 -2.15 -5.53 -4.74
CA ARG A 63 -2.85 -6.80 -4.64
C ARG A 63 -1.87 -7.93 -4.34
N LEU A 64 -2.23 -8.78 -3.40
CA LEU A 64 -1.45 -9.97 -3.04
C LEU A 64 -2.09 -11.23 -3.61
N SER A 65 -1.27 -12.24 -3.84
CA SER A 65 -1.75 -13.60 -4.02
C SER A 65 -2.30 -14.13 -2.69
N PRO A 66 -3.16 -15.17 -2.71
CA PRO A 66 -3.63 -15.82 -1.49
C PRO A 66 -2.49 -16.32 -0.59
N ASP A 67 -1.43 -16.88 -1.17
CA ASP A 67 -0.28 -17.42 -0.44
C ASP A 67 0.53 -16.31 0.25
N GLU A 68 0.74 -15.18 -0.43
CA GLU A 68 1.43 -14.01 0.13
C GLU A 68 0.63 -13.40 1.28
N GLY A 69 -0.70 -13.24 1.10
CA GLY A 69 -1.58 -12.73 2.13
C GLY A 69 -1.59 -13.63 3.37
N THR A 70 -1.70 -14.94 3.18
CA THR A 70 -1.64 -15.94 4.27
C THR A 70 -0.28 -15.92 4.97
N THR A 71 0.80 -15.80 4.21
CA THR A 71 2.16 -15.70 4.77
C THR A 71 2.30 -14.47 5.66
N LEU A 72 1.82 -13.30 5.20
CA LEU A 72 1.85 -12.05 5.95
C LEU A 72 0.90 -12.04 7.16
N GLU A 73 -0.19 -12.80 7.09
CA GLU A 73 -1.10 -12.98 8.23
C GLU A 73 -0.37 -13.66 9.40
N HIS A 74 0.48 -14.64 9.11
CA HIS A 74 1.12 -15.48 10.12
C HIS A 74 2.61 -15.19 10.41
N THR A 75 3.27 -14.37 9.58
CA THR A 75 4.72 -14.09 9.70
C THR A 75 4.98 -12.64 10.04
N ASP A 76 5.96 -12.37 10.90
CA ASP A 76 6.38 -11.00 11.18
C ASP A 76 7.00 -10.33 9.95
N ARG A 77 6.82 -9.01 9.83
CA ARG A 77 7.32 -8.20 8.71
C ARG A 77 8.80 -8.41 8.38
N LYS A 78 9.64 -8.60 9.40
CA LYS A 78 11.10 -8.84 9.26
C LYS A 78 11.43 -10.19 8.63
N GLY A 79 10.51 -11.16 8.68
CA GLY A 79 10.67 -12.51 8.13
C GLY A 79 10.17 -12.67 6.70
N VAL A 80 9.61 -11.63 6.09
CA VAL A 80 9.02 -11.70 4.74
C VAL A 80 9.79 -10.78 3.78
N ASN A 81 10.21 -11.35 2.64
CA ASN A 81 10.78 -10.57 1.55
C ASN A 81 9.64 -9.87 0.78
N LEU A 82 9.60 -8.53 0.86
CA LEU A 82 8.62 -7.69 0.16
C LEU A 82 9.20 -6.94 -1.06
N GLY A 83 10.42 -7.28 -1.50
CA GLY A 83 11.06 -6.60 -2.63
C GLY A 83 10.24 -6.63 -3.92
N TYR A 84 9.41 -7.67 -4.11
CA TYR A 84 8.51 -7.80 -5.26
C TYR A 84 7.46 -6.69 -5.36
N LEU A 85 7.16 -5.96 -4.27
CA LEU A 85 6.18 -4.88 -4.28
C LEU A 85 6.64 -3.66 -5.10
N ARG A 86 7.96 -3.48 -5.27
CA ARG A 86 8.54 -2.37 -6.04
C ARG A 86 8.27 -2.45 -7.54
N GLU A 87 7.97 -3.64 -8.03
CA GLU A 87 7.73 -3.91 -9.46
C GLU A 87 6.30 -4.40 -9.72
N ARG A 88 5.49 -4.56 -8.66
CA ARG A 88 4.13 -5.04 -8.78
C ARG A 88 3.16 -3.86 -8.95
N PRO A 89 2.34 -3.86 -10.02
CA PRO A 89 1.34 -2.83 -10.22
C PRO A 89 0.49 -2.60 -8.97
N SER A 90 0.39 -1.33 -8.58
CA SER A 90 -0.25 -0.90 -7.35
C SER A 90 -1.15 0.29 -7.61
N TRP A 91 -2.21 0.43 -6.83
CA TRP A 91 -2.95 1.69 -6.78
C TRP A 91 -2.23 2.64 -5.83
N MET A 92 -2.06 3.88 -6.25
CA MET A 92 -1.56 4.97 -5.44
C MET A 92 -2.66 6.02 -5.27
N ASP A 93 -2.84 6.48 -4.04
CA ASP A 93 -3.79 7.52 -3.64
C ASP A 93 -2.99 8.62 -2.94
N ASP A 94 -2.85 9.76 -3.61
CA ASP A 94 -2.15 10.95 -3.14
C ASP A 94 -2.99 12.21 -3.44
N ARG A 95 -2.39 13.39 -3.25
CA ARG A 95 -3.06 14.67 -3.54
C ARG A 95 -3.51 14.86 -4.99
N ASP A 96 -2.87 14.19 -5.94
CA ASP A 96 -3.20 14.26 -7.37
C ASP A 96 -4.30 13.25 -7.74
N GLY A 97 -4.72 12.45 -6.77
CA GLY A 97 -5.80 11.48 -6.87
C GLY A 97 -5.31 10.07 -7.14
N VAL A 98 -6.29 9.19 -7.32
CA VAL A 98 -6.06 7.75 -7.41
C VAL A 98 -5.60 7.34 -8.81
N ARG A 99 -4.47 6.62 -8.90
CA ARG A 99 -3.94 6.09 -10.17
C ARG A 99 -3.17 4.79 -10.02
N MET A 100 -3.02 4.05 -11.11
CA MET A 100 -2.13 2.89 -11.17
C MET A 100 -0.68 3.35 -11.33
N VAL A 101 0.22 2.70 -10.59
CA VAL A 101 1.68 2.86 -10.67
C VAL A 101 2.36 1.49 -10.79
N ASN A 102 3.62 1.46 -11.21
CA ASN A 102 4.36 0.21 -11.43
C ASN A 102 4.79 -0.50 -10.14
N GLY A 103 4.64 0.12 -8.97
CA GLY A 103 5.12 -0.43 -7.72
C GLY A 103 4.82 0.44 -6.51
N ALA A 104 4.96 -0.14 -5.33
CA ALA A 104 5.00 0.58 -4.06
C ALA A 104 6.47 0.67 -3.58
N PRO A 105 7.01 1.87 -3.32
CA PRO A 105 8.40 2.06 -2.90
C PRO A 105 8.62 1.51 -1.48
N ASP A 106 9.77 0.87 -1.20
CA ASP A 106 10.06 0.28 0.12
C ASP A 106 10.25 1.34 1.22
N HIS A 107 10.72 2.52 0.82
CA HIS A 107 10.93 3.70 1.66
C HIS A 107 10.54 4.99 0.89
N PRO A 108 9.24 5.33 0.82
CA PRO A 108 8.74 6.44 0.01
C PRO A 108 9.43 7.78 0.31
N ALA A 109 9.79 8.06 1.56
CA ALA A 109 10.49 9.30 1.94
C ALA A 109 11.91 9.46 1.33
N SER A 110 12.48 8.42 0.73
CA SER A 110 13.83 8.44 0.14
C SER A 110 13.88 8.60 -1.38
N GLU A 111 12.75 8.46 -2.07
CA GLU A 111 12.65 8.53 -3.53
C GLU A 111 12.02 9.87 -3.96
N ASP A 112 12.65 10.97 -3.58
CA ASP A 112 12.35 12.30 -4.13
C ASP A 112 13.09 12.48 -5.47
N PRO A 113 12.40 12.58 -6.62
CA PRO A 113 13.03 12.85 -7.93
C PRO A 113 13.50 14.31 -8.09
N SER A 114 13.40 15.15 -7.06
CA SER A 114 13.86 16.55 -7.05
C SER A 114 15.36 16.72 -6.75
N LYS A 115 16.15 15.64 -6.74
CA LYS A 115 17.62 15.69 -6.63
C LYS A 115 18.32 15.24 -7.90
#